data_AF-A6XGU5-F1
#
_entry.id   AF-A6XGU5-F1
#
_cell.length_a   1.000
_cell.length_b   1.000
_cell.length_c   1.000
_cell.angle_alpha   90.00
_cell.angle_beta   90.00
_cell.angle_gamma   90.00
#
_symmetry.space_group_name_H-M   'P 1'
#
loop_
_entity.id
_entity.type
_entity.pdbx_description
1 polymer ?
#
loop_
_entity_poly.entity_id
_entity_poly.type
_entity_poly.pdbx_seq_one_letter_code
_entity_poly.pdbx_strand_id
1 'polypeptide(L)'
;ICWEIYQDVASGNEIKSVVQAVSRFGKFPMGKIDQTDMWKVGVDVRAKRGDKPVPINPFTAGVYVATMMATVEVLKENGHPYSEICNESIIEAVDSLNPYMHSRGVAFMVDNCSYTARLGSRKWAPRFDYIFEQQAYVAVDNKTPVDADTINYFLSHPVHDALATCATM
;
A
#
# COMPACT_ATOMS: atom_id res chain seq x y z
N ILE A 1 4.14 11.07 -2.55
CA ILE A 1 4.30 9.84 -3.35
C ILE A 1 3.00 9.44 -4.04
N CYS A 2 1.87 9.22 -3.33
CA CYS A 2 0.60 8.85 -3.98
C CYS A 2 0.17 9.80 -5.12
N TRP A 3 0.30 11.11 -4.90
CA TRP A 3 0.00 12.12 -5.93
C TRP A 3 0.91 12.03 -7.18
N GLU A 4 2.21 11.80 -6.98
CA GLU A 4 3.20 11.60 -8.07
C GLU A 4 2.82 10.37 -8.91
N ILE A 5 2.48 9.26 -8.24
CA ILE A 5 2.04 8.03 -8.91
C ILE A 5 0.80 8.30 -9.76
N TYR A 6 -0.21 8.98 -9.19
CA TYR A 6 -1.45 9.28 -9.90
C TYR A 6 -1.18 10.11 -11.16
N GLN A 7 -0.40 11.18 -11.05
CA GLN A 7 -0.06 12.04 -12.20
C GLN A 7 0.75 11.30 -13.28
N ASP A 8 1.67 10.42 -12.88
CA ASP A 8 2.42 9.58 -13.82
C ASP A 8 1.52 8.58 -14.56
N VAL A 9 0.51 8.03 -13.89
CA VAL A 9 -0.49 7.15 -14.52
C VAL A 9 -1.39 7.95 -15.46
N ALA A 10 -1.99 9.05 -14.97
CA ALA A 10 -2.92 9.87 -15.73
C ALA A 10 -2.28 10.51 -16.98
N SER A 11 -0.99 10.86 -16.90
CA SER A 11 -0.22 11.38 -18.06
C SER A 11 0.19 10.29 -19.07
N GLY A 12 0.00 9.01 -18.75
CA GLY A 12 0.42 7.87 -19.58
C GLY A 12 1.90 7.53 -19.48
N ASN A 13 2.68 8.25 -18.67
CA ASN A 13 4.10 7.95 -18.44
C ASN A 13 4.28 6.57 -17.82
N GLU A 14 3.46 6.23 -16.81
CA GLU A 14 3.54 4.94 -16.14
C GLU A 14 3.21 3.80 -17.12
N ILE A 15 2.15 3.96 -17.91
CA ILE A 15 1.73 2.99 -18.93
C ILE A 15 2.86 2.74 -19.93
N LYS A 16 3.47 3.81 -20.46
CA LYS A 16 4.62 3.71 -21.37
C LYS A 16 5.79 2.99 -20.72
N SER A 17 6.07 3.27 -19.45
CA SER A 17 7.17 2.64 -18.71
C SER A 17 6.94 1.12 -18.55
N VAL A 18 5.71 0.69 -18.30
CA VAL A 18 5.33 -0.73 -18.21
C VAL A 18 5.48 -1.43 -19.55
N VAL A 19 4.97 -0.84 -20.63
CA VAL A 19 5.12 -1.40 -22.00
C VAL A 19 6.60 -1.64 -22.33
N GLN A 20 7.46 -0.66 -22.03
CA GLN A 20 8.89 -0.78 -22.25
C GLN A 20 9.56 -1.79 -21.31
N ALA A 21 9.10 -1.94 -20.06
CA ALA A 21 9.63 -2.94 -19.14
C ALA A 21 9.32 -4.35 -19.61
N VAL A 22 8.08 -4.61 -20.03
CA VAL A 22 7.66 -5.91 -20.55
C VAL A 22 8.45 -6.28 -21.82
N SER A 23 8.71 -5.33 -22.72
CA SER A 23 9.53 -5.61 -23.92
C SER A 23 10.96 -6.04 -23.61
N ARG A 24 11.46 -5.72 -22.40
CA ARG A 24 12.79 -6.13 -21.93
C ARG A 24 12.82 -7.49 -21.22
N PHE A 25 11.68 -8.13 -20.95
CA PHE A 25 11.63 -9.36 -20.15
C PHE A 25 12.41 -10.54 -20.74
N GLY A 26 12.57 -10.61 -22.06
CA GLY A 26 13.41 -11.63 -22.69
C GLY A 26 14.89 -11.57 -22.27
N LYS A 27 15.36 -10.40 -21.79
CA LYS A 27 16.72 -10.19 -21.31
C LYS A 27 16.79 -9.94 -19.79
N PHE A 28 15.81 -9.23 -19.24
CA PHE A 28 15.77 -8.81 -17.84
C PHE A 28 14.43 -9.20 -17.21
N PRO A 29 14.23 -10.47 -16.85
CA PRO A 29 13.03 -10.89 -16.12
C PRO A 29 13.03 -10.30 -14.70
N MET A 30 11.85 -10.18 -14.09
CA MET A 30 11.72 -9.72 -12.71
C MET A 30 12.36 -10.72 -11.72
N GLY A 31 13.20 -10.21 -10.83
CA GLY A 31 13.77 -10.99 -9.72
C GLY A 31 12.79 -11.23 -8.57
N LYS A 32 13.24 -12.04 -7.60
CA LYS A 32 12.54 -12.29 -6.34
C LYS A 32 12.68 -11.10 -5.40
N ILE A 33 11.62 -10.81 -4.64
CA ILE A 33 11.57 -9.68 -3.69
C ILE A 33 11.53 -10.12 -2.21
N ASP A 34 11.51 -11.42 -1.95
CA ASP A 34 11.29 -12.03 -0.64
C ASP A 34 12.53 -12.76 -0.07
N GLN A 35 13.72 -12.45 -0.57
CA GLN A 35 14.96 -13.13 -0.17
C GLN A 35 15.81 -12.33 0.83
N THR A 36 15.38 -11.11 1.19
CA THR A 36 16.04 -10.27 2.21
C THR A 36 15.62 -10.67 3.62
N ASP A 37 16.31 -10.13 4.61
CA ASP A 37 16.30 -10.63 5.99
C ASP A 37 14.90 -10.65 6.62
N MET A 38 14.11 -9.58 6.47
CA MET A 38 12.76 -9.53 7.04
C MET A 38 11.85 -10.66 6.52
N TRP A 39 12.03 -11.08 5.27
CA TRP A 39 11.21 -12.12 4.65
C TRP A 39 11.62 -13.51 5.09
N LYS A 40 12.91 -13.74 5.32
CA LYS A 40 13.43 -14.96 5.96
C LYS A 40 12.91 -15.10 7.38
N VAL A 41 12.97 -14.03 8.18
CA VAL A 41 12.35 -13.99 9.51
C VAL A 41 10.85 -14.29 9.42
N GLY A 42 10.16 -13.75 8.42
CA GLY A 42 8.74 -14.02 8.18
C GLY A 42 8.42 -15.50 7.93
N VAL A 43 9.33 -16.27 7.31
CA VAL A 43 9.15 -17.73 7.14
C VAL A 43 9.11 -18.42 8.50
N ASP A 44 10.07 -18.12 9.37
CA ASP A 44 10.14 -18.71 10.71
C ASP A 44 8.97 -18.31 11.60
N VAL A 45 8.54 -17.04 11.51
CA VAL A 45 7.35 -16.54 12.23
C VAL A 45 6.10 -17.31 11.79
N ARG A 46 5.88 -17.49 10.48
CA ARG A 46 4.71 -18.24 9.97
C ARG A 46 4.75 -19.71 10.38
N ALA A 47 5.93 -20.35 10.34
CA ALA A 47 6.09 -21.74 10.75
C ALA A 47 5.72 -21.98 12.24
N LYS A 48 5.86 -20.96 13.10
CA LYS A 48 5.59 -21.01 14.55
C LYS A 48 4.30 -20.32 14.98
N ARG A 49 3.52 -19.79 14.02
CA ARG A 49 2.36 -18.93 14.29
C ARG A 49 1.24 -19.68 15.01
N GLY A 50 0.89 -20.88 14.54
CA GLY A 50 -0.31 -21.60 14.99
C GLY A 50 -1.55 -20.72 14.90
N ASP A 51 -2.46 -20.85 15.87
CA ASP A 51 -3.70 -20.05 15.99
C ASP A 51 -3.54 -18.81 16.88
N LYS A 52 -2.30 -18.33 17.08
CA LYS A 52 -2.05 -17.17 17.95
C LYS A 52 -2.72 -15.92 17.39
N PRO A 53 -3.34 -15.10 18.25
CA PRO A 53 -3.90 -13.83 17.81
C PRO A 53 -2.81 -12.92 17.26
N VAL A 54 -3.11 -12.21 16.17
CA VAL A 54 -2.20 -11.25 15.55
C VAL A 54 -2.20 -9.97 16.41
N PRO A 55 -1.04 -9.51 16.92
CA PRO A 55 -0.99 -8.29 17.72
C PRO A 55 -1.24 -7.06 16.83
N ILE A 56 -1.92 -6.07 17.40
CA ILE A 56 -2.08 -4.75 16.77
C ILE A 56 -1.04 -3.81 17.37
N ASN A 57 -0.06 -3.42 16.56
CA ASN A 57 0.89 -2.37 16.93
C ASN A 57 0.30 -0.99 16.57
N PRO A 58 0.10 -0.06 17.52
CA PRO A 58 -0.54 1.22 17.24
C PRO A 58 0.21 2.10 16.23
N PHE A 59 1.55 2.08 16.27
CA PHE A 59 2.38 2.85 15.35
C PHE A 59 2.25 2.32 13.92
N THR A 60 2.35 0.99 13.75
CA THR A 60 2.13 0.34 12.45
C THR A 60 0.72 0.61 11.90
N ALA A 61 -0.30 0.54 12.76
CA ALA A 61 -1.68 0.85 12.37
C ALA A 61 -1.80 2.32 11.89
N GLY A 62 -1.18 3.26 12.60
CA GLY A 62 -1.15 4.67 12.20
C GLY A 62 -0.52 4.89 10.83
N VAL A 63 0.66 4.31 10.57
CA VAL A 63 1.34 4.43 9.26
C VAL A 63 0.51 3.81 8.14
N TYR A 64 -0.07 2.62 8.36
CA TYR A 64 -0.88 1.93 7.36
C TYR A 64 -2.17 2.71 7.02
N VAL A 65 -2.91 3.15 8.05
CA VAL A 65 -4.15 3.91 7.87
C VAL A 65 -3.88 5.29 7.26
N ALA A 66 -2.82 5.98 7.67
CA ALA A 66 -2.44 7.26 7.07
C ALA A 66 -2.13 7.11 5.57
N THR A 67 -1.45 6.03 5.18
CA THR A 67 -1.17 5.74 3.76
C THR A 67 -2.45 5.45 2.98
N MET A 68 -3.37 4.69 3.58
CA MET A 68 -4.68 4.41 2.99
C MET A 68 -5.49 5.69 2.78
N MET A 69 -5.55 6.56 3.79
CA MET A 69 -6.25 7.84 3.71
C MET A 69 -5.61 8.81 2.70
N ALA A 70 -4.28 8.79 2.56
CA ALA A 70 -3.60 9.58 1.54
C ALA A 70 -4.00 9.15 0.11
N THR A 71 -4.16 7.84 -0.13
CA THR A 71 -4.66 7.33 -1.42
C THR A 71 -6.13 7.70 -1.64
N VAL A 72 -6.97 7.58 -0.60
CA VAL A 72 -8.38 8.01 -0.62
C VAL A 72 -8.48 9.49 -1.05
N GLU A 73 -7.68 10.37 -0.45
CA GLU A 73 -7.73 11.80 -0.76
C GLU A 73 -7.26 12.09 -2.19
N VAL A 74 -6.17 11.45 -2.64
CA VAL A 74 -5.69 11.60 -4.03
C VAL A 74 -6.78 11.24 -5.03
N LEU A 75 -7.47 10.10 -4.85
CA LEU A 75 -8.52 9.68 -5.77
C LEU A 75 -9.76 10.59 -5.68
N LYS A 76 -10.14 11.00 -4.46
CA LYS A 76 -11.24 11.94 -4.23
C LYS A 76 -11.01 13.29 -4.91
N GLU A 77 -9.83 13.88 -4.72
CA GLU A 77 -9.46 15.16 -5.34
C GLU A 77 -9.40 15.08 -6.87
N ASN A 78 -9.11 13.91 -7.42
CA ASN A 78 -9.14 13.66 -8.87
C ASN A 78 -10.51 13.16 -9.38
N GLY A 79 -11.57 13.25 -8.56
CA GLY A 79 -12.96 13.09 -9.00
C GLY A 79 -13.45 11.65 -9.11
N HIS A 80 -12.77 10.68 -8.50
CA HIS A 80 -13.23 9.29 -8.48
C HIS A 80 -14.46 9.12 -7.58
N PRO A 81 -15.43 8.25 -7.94
CA PRO A 81 -16.58 7.94 -7.10
C PRO A 81 -16.17 7.13 -5.86
N TYR A 82 -16.90 7.31 -4.75
CA TYR A 82 -16.61 6.60 -3.50
C TYR A 82 -16.64 5.08 -3.61
N SER A 83 -17.49 4.51 -4.48
CA SER A 83 -17.50 3.06 -4.71
C SER A 83 -16.16 2.56 -5.27
N GLU A 84 -15.53 3.30 -6.18
CA GLU A 84 -14.20 2.98 -6.71
C GLU A 84 -13.14 3.21 -5.63
N ILE A 85 -13.18 4.37 -4.95
CA ILE A 85 -12.22 4.70 -3.88
C ILE A 85 -12.21 3.63 -2.78
N CYS A 86 -13.39 3.24 -2.28
CA CYS A 86 -13.50 2.21 -1.24
C CYS A 86 -13.03 0.85 -1.73
N ASN A 87 -13.40 0.44 -2.95
CA ASN A 87 -12.98 -0.85 -3.49
C ASN A 87 -11.46 -0.92 -3.68
N GLU A 88 -10.87 0.05 -4.39
CA GLU A 88 -9.47 0.04 -4.80
C GLU A 88 -8.51 0.38 -3.64
N SER A 89 -8.92 1.26 -2.71
CA SER A 89 -8.01 1.74 -1.66
C SER A 89 -8.18 1.04 -0.31
N ILE A 90 -9.29 0.34 -0.10
CA ILE A 90 -9.62 -0.24 1.21
C ILE A 90 -9.99 -1.71 1.08
N ILE A 91 -11.10 -2.04 0.40
CA ILE A 91 -11.70 -3.38 0.39
C ILE A 91 -10.77 -4.39 -0.27
N GLU A 92 -10.24 -4.10 -1.46
CA GLU A 92 -9.33 -5.03 -2.13
C GLU A 92 -8.08 -5.30 -1.28
N ALA A 93 -7.56 -4.29 -0.60
CA ALA A 93 -6.43 -4.47 0.29
C ALA A 93 -6.76 -5.44 1.44
N VAL A 94 -7.87 -5.24 2.16
CA VAL A 94 -8.18 -6.01 3.38
C VAL A 94 -8.83 -7.38 3.11
N ASP A 95 -9.65 -7.49 2.07
CA ASP A 95 -10.42 -8.72 1.79
C ASP A 95 -9.74 -9.63 0.75
N SER A 96 -8.93 -9.06 -0.16
CA SER A 96 -8.28 -9.82 -1.23
C SER A 96 -6.78 -9.96 -1.01
N LEU A 97 -6.03 -8.85 -0.95
CA LEU A 97 -4.56 -8.87 -1.08
C LEU A 97 -3.82 -9.18 0.23
N ASN A 98 -4.20 -8.54 1.34
CA ASN A 98 -3.58 -8.77 2.64
C ASN A 98 -3.69 -10.23 3.11
N PRO A 99 -4.80 -10.96 2.88
CA PRO A 99 -4.87 -12.40 3.17
C PRO A 99 -3.78 -13.22 2.45
N TYR A 100 -3.47 -12.92 1.19
CA TYR A 100 -2.36 -13.57 0.47
C TYR A 100 -1.03 -13.27 1.16
N MET A 101 -0.77 -12.01 1.50
CA MET A 101 0.45 -11.62 2.22
C MET A 101 0.56 -12.31 3.58
N HIS A 102 -0.53 -12.38 4.34
CA HIS A 102 -0.58 -13.04 5.64
C HIS A 102 -0.28 -14.54 5.53
N SER A 103 -0.75 -15.19 4.46
CA SER A 103 -0.55 -16.62 4.24
C SER A 103 0.92 -16.97 3.96
N ARG A 104 1.61 -16.22 3.10
CA ARG A 104 2.91 -16.64 2.54
C ARG A 104 3.93 -15.51 2.30
N GLY A 105 3.66 -14.30 2.76
CA GLY A 105 4.56 -13.14 2.64
C GLY A 105 4.33 -12.32 1.37
N VAL A 106 5.10 -11.23 1.22
CA VAL A 106 4.83 -10.21 0.19
C VAL A 106 4.96 -10.72 -1.23
N ALA A 107 5.93 -11.59 -1.53
CA ALA A 107 6.06 -12.12 -2.89
C ALA A 107 4.85 -12.95 -3.29
N PHE A 108 4.20 -13.66 -2.35
CA PHE A 108 2.99 -14.39 -2.65
C PHE A 108 1.80 -13.48 -2.94
N MET A 109 1.71 -12.30 -2.32
CA MET A 109 0.72 -11.31 -2.72
C MET A 109 1.09 -10.71 -4.09
N VAL A 110 2.27 -10.09 -4.19
CA VAL A 110 2.68 -9.30 -5.36
C VAL A 110 2.81 -10.15 -6.62
N ASP A 111 3.47 -11.31 -6.56
CA ASP A 111 3.76 -12.11 -7.76
C ASP A 111 2.58 -12.94 -8.26
N ASN A 112 1.47 -12.98 -7.53
CA ASN A 112 0.18 -13.50 -8.02
C ASN A 112 -0.67 -12.42 -8.72
N CYS A 113 -0.25 -11.15 -8.68
CA CYS A 113 -0.89 -10.09 -9.47
C CYS A 113 -0.35 -10.04 -10.92
N SER A 114 -0.96 -9.17 -11.74
CA SER A 114 -0.56 -8.94 -13.13
C SER A 114 0.88 -8.41 -13.27
N TYR A 115 1.45 -8.48 -14.47
CA TYR A 115 2.77 -7.89 -14.74
C TYR A 115 2.83 -6.38 -14.46
N THR A 116 1.75 -5.66 -14.75
CA THR A 116 1.62 -4.22 -14.45
C THR A 116 1.73 -3.98 -12.95
N ALA A 117 0.96 -4.72 -12.13
CA ALA A 117 0.99 -4.59 -10.68
C ALA A 117 2.36 -4.99 -10.09
N ARG A 118 2.97 -6.07 -10.59
CA ARG A 118 4.29 -6.55 -10.16
C ARG A 118 5.40 -5.54 -10.43
N LEU A 119 5.37 -4.90 -11.60
CA LEU A 119 6.30 -3.84 -11.98
C LEU A 119 6.07 -2.57 -11.15
N GLY A 120 4.81 -2.16 -10.99
CA GLY A 120 4.43 -1.01 -10.17
C GLY A 120 4.90 -1.17 -8.72
N SER A 121 4.62 -2.32 -8.09
CA SER A 121 5.09 -2.62 -6.73
C SER A 121 6.61 -2.51 -6.61
N ARG A 122 7.37 -3.08 -7.56
CA ARG A 122 8.85 -3.04 -7.56
C ARG A 122 9.41 -1.64 -7.81
N LYS A 123 8.71 -0.80 -8.59
CA LYS A 123 9.11 0.59 -8.87
C LYS A 123 8.83 1.50 -7.67
N TRP A 124 7.64 1.38 -7.07
CA TRP A 124 7.12 2.36 -6.13
C TRP A 124 7.29 1.99 -4.66
N ALA A 125 7.36 0.70 -4.29
CA ALA A 125 7.57 0.32 -2.88
C ALA A 125 8.84 0.95 -2.26
N PRO A 126 10.00 1.02 -2.96
CA PRO A 126 11.18 1.71 -2.42
C PRO A 126 10.97 3.21 -2.20
N ARG A 127 10.07 3.85 -2.94
CA ARG A 127 9.78 5.29 -2.79
C ARG A 127 8.99 5.57 -1.50
N PHE A 128 8.11 4.65 -1.11
CA PHE A 128 7.40 4.73 0.18
C PHE A 128 8.32 4.46 1.37
N ASP A 129 9.17 3.44 1.26
CA ASP A 129 10.20 3.17 2.27
C ASP A 129 11.05 4.43 2.54
N TYR A 130 11.62 5.00 1.47
CA TYR A 130 12.49 6.18 1.59
C TYR A 130 11.78 7.42 2.12
N ILE A 131 10.53 7.70 1.71
CA ILE A 131 9.82 8.89 2.21
C ILE A 131 9.46 8.74 3.70
N PHE A 132 9.18 7.52 4.18
CA PHE A 132 8.93 7.29 5.59
C PHE A 132 10.21 7.47 6.42
N GLU A 133 11.29 6.80 6.03
CA GLU A 133 12.57 6.89 6.73
C GLU A 133 13.14 8.31 6.75
N GLN A 134 13.05 9.03 5.63
CA GLN A 134 13.68 10.36 5.50
C GLN A 134 12.86 11.49 6.11
N GLN A 135 11.54 11.33 6.24
CA GLN A 135 10.65 12.43 6.65
C GLN A 135 9.74 12.03 7.80
N ALA A 136 8.91 10.98 7.62
CA ALA A 136 7.90 10.63 8.61
C ALA A 136 8.53 10.20 9.94
N TYR A 137 9.51 9.30 9.91
CA TYR A 137 10.17 8.80 11.12
C TYR A 137 11.09 9.85 11.74
N VAL A 138 11.73 10.69 10.92
CA VAL A 138 12.47 11.86 11.41
C VAL A 138 11.57 12.84 12.17
N ALA A 139 10.34 13.08 11.70
CA ALA A 139 9.39 13.93 12.42
C ALA A 139 8.95 13.31 13.77
N VAL A 140 8.81 11.98 13.82
CA VAL A 140 8.52 11.25 15.07
C VAL A 140 9.69 11.37 16.06
N ASP A 141 10.92 11.14 15.60
CA ASP A 141 12.13 11.24 16.43
C ASP A 141 12.34 12.66 16.97
N ASN A 142 12.04 13.67 16.14
CA ASN A 142 12.09 15.08 16.53
C ASN A 142 10.90 15.51 17.40
N LYS A 143 9.94 14.61 17.68
CA LYS A 143 8.72 14.88 18.45
C LYS A 143 7.95 16.08 17.89
N THR A 144 7.88 16.18 16.57
CA THR A 144 7.08 17.19 15.88
C THR A 144 5.65 17.14 16.44
N PRO A 145 5.05 18.29 16.83
CA PRO A 145 3.69 18.31 17.35
C PRO A 145 2.70 17.68 16.38
N VAL A 146 1.76 16.91 16.93
CA VAL A 146 0.66 16.33 16.14
C VAL A 146 -0.21 17.46 15.60
N ASP A 147 -0.51 17.41 14.31
CA ASP A 147 -1.50 18.29 13.71
C ASP A 147 -2.91 17.81 14.06
N ALA A 148 -3.57 18.56 14.95
CA ALA A 148 -4.92 18.25 15.41
C ALA A 148 -5.95 18.32 14.27
N ASP A 149 -5.74 19.19 13.27
CA ASP A 149 -6.69 19.33 12.16
C ASP A 149 -6.65 18.09 11.26
N THR A 150 -5.46 17.55 10.98
CA THR A 150 -5.31 16.28 10.27
C THR A 150 -6.01 15.13 11.00
N ILE A 151 -5.89 15.05 12.33
CA ILE A 151 -6.58 14.00 13.12
C ILE A 151 -8.11 14.20 13.08
N ASN A 152 -8.59 15.42 13.28
CA ASN A 152 -10.01 15.74 13.23
C ASN A 152 -10.61 15.48 11.84
N TYR A 153 -9.84 15.77 10.79
CA TYR A 153 -10.23 15.48 9.42
C TYR A 153 -10.33 13.98 9.18
N PHE A 154 -9.34 13.21 9.63
CA PHE A 154 -9.41 11.74 9.58
C PHE A 154 -10.66 11.22 10.29
N LEU A 155 -10.95 11.67 11.51
CA LEU A 155 -12.08 11.16 12.31
C LEU A 155 -13.44 11.52 11.71
N SER A 156 -13.54 12.65 11.01
CA SER A 156 -14.79 13.13 10.39
C SER A 156 -14.89 12.84 8.89
N HIS A 157 -13.94 12.07 8.32
CA HIS A 157 -13.88 11.88 6.88
C HIS A 157 -15.10 11.10 6.35
N PRO A 158 -15.80 11.57 5.31
CA PRO A 158 -17.00 10.91 4.76
C PRO A 158 -16.76 9.52 4.16
N VAL A 159 -15.50 9.13 3.91
CA VAL A 159 -15.18 7.78 3.44
C VAL A 159 -15.60 6.69 4.43
N HIS A 160 -15.69 6.99 5.72
CA HIS A 160 -16.08 6.00 6.74
C HIS A 160 -17.52 5.53 6.54
N ASP A 161 -18.45 6.46 6.31
CA ASP A 161 -19.85 6.15 6.03
C ASP A 161 -20.02 5.50 4.65
N ALA A 162 -19.25 5.96 3.66
CA ALA A 162 -19.25 5.36 2.33
C ALA A 162 -18.76 3.91 2.36
N LEU A 163 -17.69 3.62 3.10
CA LEU A 163 -17.17 2.27 3.31
C LEU A 163 -18.18 1.39 4.05
N ALA A 164 -18.80 1.91 5.10
CA ALA A 164 -19.85 1.19 5.83
C ALA A 164 -21.01 0.80 4.91
N THR A 165 -21.39 1.69 3.99
CA THR A 165 -22.39 1.39 2.95
C THR A 165 -21.88 0.32 1.99
N CYS A 166 -20.65 0.46 1.47
CA CYS A 166 -20.05 -0.50 0.54
C CYS A 166 -19.94 -1.91 1.14
N ALA A 167 -19.65 -2.03 2.44
CA ALA A 167 -19.55 -3.30 3.13
C ALA A 167 -20.88 -4.05 3.31
N THR A 168 -22.02 -3.45 2.91
CA THR A 168 -23.34 -4.12 2.95
C THR A 168 -23.77 -4.72 1.61
N MET A 169 -23.01 -4.47 0.54
CA MET A 169 -23.26 -4.98 -0.82
C MET A 169 -22.51 -6.29 -1.06
#